data_AF-G6C1L3-F1
#
_entry.id   AF-G6C1L3-F1
#
_cell.length_a   1.000
_cell.length_b   1.000
_cell.length_c   1.000
_cell.angle_alpha   90.00
_cell.angle_beta   90.00
_cell.angle_gamma   90.00
#
_symmetry.space_group_name_H-M   'P 1'
#
loop_
_entity.id
_entity.type
_entity.pdbx_description
1 polymer ?
#
loop_
_entity_poly.entity_id
_entity_poly.type
_entity_poly.pdbx_seq_one_letter_code
_entity_poly.pdbx_strand_id
1 'polypeptide(L)'
;RKITNVADGEVSATSTDAVNGRQLYKAMQNSNEKIDNVKNEVRNVGSLSAALAGLHPMQYDPKAPAQVMAALGHYKNKQAVAVGASYHFNDKFMVSTGVALSGEKRTETMANVGFTVRTW
;
A
#
# COMPACT_ATOMS: atom_id res chain seq x y z
N ARG A 1 -21.86 40.17 7.08
CA ARG A 1 -22.35 40.56 5.72
C ARG A 1 -22.00 39.43 4.75
N LYS A 2 -22.85 39.13 3.75
CA LYS A 2 -22.61 38.11 2.70
C LYS A 2 -22.34 38.81 1.37
N ILE A 3 -21.45 38.24 0.53
CA ILE A 3 -21.24 38.67 -0.86
C ILE A 3 -21.89 37.64 -1.78
N THR A 4 -22.73 38.06 -2.70
CA THR A 4 -23.54 37.21 -3.59
C THR A 4 -23.36 37.62 -5.04
N ASN A 5 -23.84 36.78 -5.98
CA ASN A 5 -23.78 37.02 -7.43
C ASN A 5 -22.36 37.18 -8.02
N VAL A 6 -21.39 36.44 -7.46
CA VAL A 6 -20.02 36.40 -7.96
C VAL A 6 -19.95 35.43 -9.15
N ALA A 7 -19.45 35.91 -10.29
CA ALA A 7 -19.17 35.07 -11.47
C ALA A 7 -18.07 34.03 -11.17
N ASP A 8 -17.75 33.14 -12.11
CA ASP A 8 -16.57 32.28 -11.95
C ASP A 8 -15.30 33.13 -12.13
N GLY A 9 -14.43 33.12 -11.11
CA GLY A 9 -13.11 33.74 -11.20
C GLY A 9 -12.11 32.84 -11.92
N GLU A 10 -11.08 33.42 -12.52
CA GLU A 10 -10.01 32.63 -13.14
C GLU A 10 -9.24 31.82 -12.08
N VAL A 11 -9.03 30.52 -12.33
CA VAL A 11 -8.24 29.64 -11.44
C VAL A 11 -6.86 29.44 -12.08
N SER A 12 -5.92 30.31 -11.73
CA SER A 12 -4.52 30.24 -12.15
C SER A 12 -3.59 30.73 -11.02
N ALA A 13 -2.30 30.37 -11.08
CA ALA A 13 -1.35 30.68 -10.00
C ALA A 13 -1.11 32.20 -9.81
N THR A 14 -1.40 33.01 -10.83
CA THR A 14 -1.23 34.46 -10.84
C THR A 14 -2.56 35.21 -10.73
N SER A 15 -3.70 34.50 -10.71
CA SER A 15 -5.02 35.12 -10.65
C SER A 15 -5.24 35.81 -9.30
N THR A 16 -5.85 36.99 -9.35
CA THR A 16 -6.35 37.73 -8.19
C THR A 16 -7.87 37.76 -8.13
N ASP A 17 -8.55 36.98 -8.98
CA ASP A 17 -10.00 36.93 -9.06
C ASP A 17 -10.61 36.25 -7.83
N ALA A 18 -11.78 36.76 -7.41
CA ALA A 18 -12.56 36.11 -6.38
C ALA A 18 -13.22 34.83 -6.93
N VAL A 19 -12.91 33.68 -6.35
CA VAL A 19 -13.59 32.41 -6.66
C VAL A 19 -14.90 32.28 -5.89
N ASN A 20 -15.94 31.77 -6.54
CA ASN A 20 -17.25 31.58 -5.89
C ASN A 20 -17.37 30.22 -5.18
N GLY A 21 -18.43 30.07 -4.38
CA GLY A 21 -18.69 28.85 -3.62
C GLY A 21 -18.84 27.59 -4.48
N ARG A 22 -19.30 27.70 -5.73
CA ARG A 22 -19.41 26.55 -6.65
C ARG A 22 -18.03 26.06 -7.09
N GLN A 23 -17.10 26.96 -7.39
CA GLN A 23 -15.72 26.59 -7.74
C GLN A 23 -15.01 25.93 -6.55
N LEU A 24 -15.16 26.52 -5.35
CA LEU A 24 -14.63 25.92 -4.13
C LEU A 24 -15.25 24.55 -3.84
N TYR A 25 -16.56 24.40 -3.99
CA TYR A 25 -17.24 23.12 -3.79
C TYR A 25 -16.73 22.03 -4.75
N LYS A 26 -16.56 22.35 -6.03
CA LYS A 26 -15.94 21.44 -7.01
C LYS A 26 -14.51 21.04 -6.61
N ALA A 27 -13.70 21.99 -6.17
CA ALA A 27 -12.34 21.71 -5.71
C ALA A 27 -12.32 20.82 -4.45
N MET A 28 -13.22 21.09 -3.50
CA MET A 28 -13.40 20.28 -2.29
C MET A 28 -13.88 18.86 -2.62
N GLN A 29 -14.81 18.71 -3.56
CA GLN A 29 -15.30 17.41 -4.00
C GLN A 29 -14.18 16.57 -4.63
N ASN A 30 -13.43 17.14 -5.59
CA ASN A 30 -12.26 16.49 -6.18
C ASN A 30 -11.21 16.10 -5.11
N SER A 31 -11.03 16.95 -4.09
CA SER A 31 -10.10 16.67 -3.00
C SER A 31 -10.57 15.52 -2.12
N ASN A 32 -11.86 15.50 -1.76
CA ASN A 32 -12.45 14.42 -0.97
C ASN A 32 -12.37 13.07 -1.70
N GLU A 33 -12.66 13.04 -3.00
CA GLU A 33 -12.53 11.82 -3.81
C GLU A 33 -11.08 11.30 -3.83
N LYS A 34 -10.09 12.20 -3.98
CA LYS A 34 -8.67 11.83 -3.89
C LYS A 34 -8.31 11.31 -2.51
N ILE A 35 -8.79 11.95 -1.44
CA ILE A 35 -8.55 11.53 -0.05
C ILE A 35 -9.12 10.13 0.18
N ASP A 36 -10.33 9.84 -0.30
CA ASP A 36 -10.94 8.51 -0.16
C ASP A 36 -10.17 7.44 -0.94
N ASN A 37 -9.68 7.77 -2.13
CA ASN A 37 -8.79 6.88 -2.90
C ASN A 37 -7.49 6.59 -2.13
N VAL A 38 -6.82 7.62 -1.62
CA VAL A 38 -5.60 7.47 -0.81
C VAL A 38 -5.87 6.65 0.45
N LYS A 39 -6.99 6.87 1.12
CA LYS A 39 -7.37 6.11 2.32
C LYS A 39 -7.58 4.63 2.01
N ASN A 40 -8.11 4.30 0.84
CA ASN A 40 -8.27 2.92 0.41
C ASN A 40 -6.91 2.29 0.07
N GLU A 41 -6.06 2.99 -0.68
CA GLU A 41 -4.69 2.57 -1.00
C GLU A 41 -3.89 2.27 0.27
N VAL A 42 -3.89 3.19 1.24
CA VAL A 42 -3.17 3.00 2.52
C VAL A 42 -3.65 1.76 3.27
N ARG A 43 -4.96 1.45 3.23
CA ARG A 43 -5.49 0.26 3.89
C ARG A 43 -5.08 -1.03 3.18
N ASN A 44 -5.06 -1.02 1.85
CA ASN A 44 -4.62 -2.15 1.03
C ASN A 44 -3.12 -2.40 1.21
N VAL A 45 -2.29 -1.36 1.10
CA VAL A 45 -0.84 -1.43 1.40
C VAL A 45 -0.59 -1.92 2.83
N GLY A 46 -1.40 -1.47 3.79
CA GLY A 46 -1.33 -1.94 5.17
C GLY A 46 -1.61 -3.43 5.33
N SER A 47 -2.64 -3.98 4.66
CA SER A 47 -2.93 -5.41 4.71
C SER A 47 -1.89 -6.24 3.95
N LEU A 48 -1.45 -5.79 2.78
CA LEU A 48 -0.39 -6.40 1.98
C LEU A 48 0.93 -6.49 2.75
N SER A 49 1.33 -5.40 3.41
CA SER A 49 2.52 -5.36 4.26
C SER A 49 2.40 -6.33 5.43
N ALA A 50 1.23 -6.40 6.08
CA ALA A 50 0.99 -7.36 7.15
C ALA A 50 1.07 -8.81 6.65
N ALA A 51 0.57 -9.09 5.44
CA ALA A 51 0.67 -10.41 4.83
C ALA A 51 2.13 -10.77 4.52
N LEU A 52 2.89 -9.88 3.87
CA LEU A 52 4.30 -10.09 3.57
C LEU A 52 5.16 -10.27 4.82
N ALA A 53 4.90 -9.49 5.87
CA ALA A 53 5.56 -9.63 7.16
C ALA A 53 5.24 -10.97 7.85
N GLY A 54 4.11 -11.58 7.52
CA GLY A 54 3.76 -12.92 7.97
C GLY A 54 4.50 -14.05 7.25
N LEU A 55 5.20 -13.77 6.14
CA LEU A 55 6.00 -14.77 5.41
C LEU A 55 7.23 -15.14 6.24
N HIS A 56 7.09 -16.22 7.02
CA HIS A 56 8.15 -16.74 7.86
C HIS A 56 8.70 -18.05 7.27
N PRO A 57 10.01 -18.12 7.00
CA PRO A 57 10.65 -19.37 6.64
C PRO A 57 10.72 -20.27 7.87
N MET A 58 10.49 -21.57 7.67
CA MET A 58 10.71 -22.58 8.70
C MET A 58 12.22 -22.79 8.92
N GLN A 59 12.57 -23.36 10.08
CA GLN A 59 13.99 -23.58 10.45
C GLN A 59 14.76 -24.33 9.36
N TYR A 60 16.05 -24.00 9.22
CA TYR A 60 16.95 -24.56 8.20
C TYR A 60 16.91 -26.09 8.18
N ASP A 61 16.60 -26.65 7.01
CA ASP A 61 16.70 -28.09 6.72
C ASP A 61 17.77 -28.30 5.62
N PRO A 62 18.88 -29.02 5.91
CA PRO A 62 19.94 -29.33 4.94
C PRO A 62 19.44 -30.06 3.69
N LYS A 63 18.27 -30.71 3.75
CA LYS A 63 17.66 -31.46 2.63
C LYS A 63 16.68 -30.64 1.81
N ALA A 64 16.27 -29.46 2.29
CA ALA A 64 15.32 -28.57 1.62
C ALA A 64 15.76 -27.09 1.73
N PRO A 65 16.81 -26.68 0.98
CA PRO A 65 17.30 -25.31 1.02
C PRO A 65 16.27 -24.30 0.49
N ALA A 66 15.36 -24.72 -0.40
CA ALA A 66 14.25 -23.92 -0.91
C ALA A 66 12.97 -24.19 -0.10
N GLN A 67 12.30 -23.13 0.34
CA GLN A 67 11.03 -23.22 1.06
C GLN A 67 10.00 -22.27 0.44
N VAL A 68 8.72 -22.64 0.54
CA VAL A 68 7.58 -21.81 0.12
C VAL A 68 6.84 -21.34 1.36
N MET A 69 6.44 -20.07 1.37
CA MET A 69 5.75 -19.41 2.46
C MET A 69 4.41 -18.88 1.95
N ALA A 70 3.40 -18.90 2.81
CA ALA A 70 2.12 -18.26 2.57
C ALA A 70 1.66 -17.56 3.84
N ALA A 71 1.03 -16.40 3.69
CA ALA A 71 0.56 -15.62 4.81
C ALA A 71 -0.67 -14.80 4.46
N LEU A 72 -1.45 -14.45 5.47
CA LEU A 72 -2.64 -13.61 5.36
C LEU A 72 -2.43 -12.35 6.18
N GLY A 73 -2.76 -11.21 5.60
CA GLY A 73 -2.68 -9.91 6.25
C GLY A 73 -4.06 -9.29 6.36
N HIS A 74 -4.38 -8.75 7.54
CA HIS A 74 -5.62 -8.04 7.78
C HIS A 74 -5.31 -6.65 8.30
N TYR A 75 -5.82 -5.61 7.65
CA TYR A 75 -5.71 -4.24 8.13
C TYR A 75 -7.05 -3.52 8.02
N LYS A 76 -7.61 -3.09 9.17
CA LYS A 76 -8.95 -2.50 9.27
C LYS A 76 -10.02 -3.39 8.62
N ASN A 77 -10.51 -3.02 7.44
CA ASN A 77 -11.54 -3.73 6.68
C ASN A 77 -10.98 -4.36 5.39
N LYS A 78 -9.65 -4.37 5.20
CA LYS A 78 -8.96 -4.94 4.04
C LYS A 78 -8.23 -6.22 4.42
N GLN A 79 -8.30 -7.20 3.53
CA GLN A 79 -7.55 -8.45 3.62
C GLN A 79 -6.58 -8.57 2.43
N ALA A 80 -5.48 -9.25 2.67
CA ALA A 80 -4.47 -9.54 1.66
C ALA A 80 -3.90 -10.93 1.86
N VAL A 81 -3.42 -11.52 0.77
CA VAL A 81 -2.72 -12.81 0.77
C VAL A 81 -1.32 -12.60 0.22
N ALA A 82 -0.34 -13.19 0.89
CA ALA A 82 1.04 -13.20 0.47
C ALA A 82 1.52 -14.62 0.20
N VAL A 83 2.35 -14.77 -0.81
CA VAL A 83 3.11 -15.97 -1.11
C VAL A 83 4.56 -15.60 -1.30
N GLY A 84 5.47 -16.45 -0.84
CA GLY A 84 6.90 -16.18 -0.94
C GLY A 84 7.72 -17.44 -1.05
N ALA A 85 8.98 -17.25 -1.38
CA ALA A 85 9.98 -18.30 -1.38
C ALA A 85 11.19 -17.84 -0.60
N SER A 86 11.85 -18.76 0.09
CA SER A 86 13.15 -18.50 0.71
C SER A 86 14.15 -19.56 0.28
N TYR A 87 15.40 -19.16 0.15
CA TYR A 87 16.50 -20.03 -0.21
C TYR A 87 17.64 -19.85 0.79
N HIS A 88 18.02 -20.95 1.44
CA HIS A 88 19.19 -21.02 2.30
C HIS A 88 20.38 -21.43 1.46
N PHE A 89 21.33 -20.51 1.27
CA PHE A 89 22.57 -20.83 0.56
C PHE A 89 23.51 -21.63 1.46
N ASN A 90 23.60 -21.25 2.73
CA ASN A 90 24.42 -21.86 3.78
C ASN A 90 23.70 -21.73 5.13
N ASP A 91 24.18 -22.41 6.17
CA ASP A 91 23.63 -22.33 7.56
C ASP A 91 23.59 -20.90 8.13
N LYS A 92 24.33 -19.99 7.51
CA LYS A 92 24.51 -18.60 7.93
C LYS A 92 23.83 -17.58 7.02
N PHE A 93 23.44 -17.95 5.80
CA PHE A 93 22.93 -17.01 4.82
C PHE A 93 21.66 -17.51 4.16
N MET A 94 20.60 -16.71 4.29
CA MET A 94 19.29 -16.96 3.72
C MET A 94 18.81 -15.73 2.97
N VAL A 95 18.15 -15.97 1.84
CA VAL A 95 17.40 -14.97 1.08
C VAL A 95 15.93 -15.34 1.11
N SER A 96 15.06 -14.36 1.29
CA SER A 96 13.62 -14.51 1.16
C SER A 96 13.07 -13.51 0.15
N THR A 97 12.02 -13.92 -0.54
CA THR A 97 11.29 -13.07 -1.47
C THR A 97 9.81 -13.38 -1.31
N GLY A 98 8.96 -12.37 -1.49
CA GLY A 98 7.53 -12.52 -1.33
C GLY A 98 6.77 -11.56 -2.22
N VAL A 99 5.56 -11.96 -2.61
CA VAL A 99 4.60 -11.15 -3.32
C VAL A 99 3.25 -11.24 -2.60
N ALA A 100 2.53 -10.15 -2.53
CA ALA A 100 1.21 -10.08 -1.91
C ALA A 100 0.20 -9.41 -2.83
N LEU A 101 -1.07 -9.83 -2.68
CA LEU A 101 -2.21 -9.41 -3.48
C LEU A 101 -3.39 -9.08 -2.56
N SER A 102 -4.12 -8.01 -2.84
CA SER A 102 -5.36 -7.62 -2.14
C SER A 102 -6.52 -7.51 -3.13
N GLY A 103 -7.67 -8.10 -2.79
CA GLY A 103 -8.82 -8.24 -3.69
C GLY A 103 -10.07 -7.56 -3.15
N GLU A 104 -10.43 -6.39 -3.69
CA GLU A 104 -11.75 -5.78 -3.42
C GLU A 104 -12.24 -4.80 -4.50
N LYS A 105 -11.42 -3.87 -5.01
CA LYS A 105 -11.84 -2.92 -6.07
C LYS A 105 -10.72 -2.49 -7.02
N ARG A 106 -9.49 -2.42 -6.54
CA ARG A 106 -8.27 -2.36 -7.34
C ARG A 106 -7.34 -3.41 -6.80
N THR A 107 -6.81 -4.25 -7.67
CA THR A 107 -5.82 -5.25 -7.30
C THR A 107 -4.52 -4.51 -7.06
N GLU A 108 -4.19 -4.28 -5.79
CA GLU A 108 -2.88 -3.80 -5.39
C GLU A 108 -1.97 -4.98 -5.12
N THR A 109 -0.72 -4.82 -5.51
CA THR A 109 0.31 -5.84 -5.37
C THR A 109 1.52 -5.25 -4.65
N MET A 110 2.17 -6.05 -3.83
CA MET A 110 3.43 -5.68 -3.20
C MET A 110 4.44 -6.81 -3.36
N ALA A 111 5.73 -6.47 -3.36
CA ALA A 111 6.81 -7.43 -3.35
C ALA A 111 7.85 -7.04 -2.29
N ASN A 112 8.47 -8.02 -1.66
CA ASN A 112 9.60 -7.83 -0.76
C ASN A 112 10.75 -8.78 -1.09
N VAL A 113 11.95 -8.35 -0.70
CA VAL A 113 13.16 -9.17 -0.69
C VAL A 113 13.86 -8.95 0.64
N GLY A 114 14.30 -10.03 1.28
CA GLY A 114 14.95 -10.04 2.58
C GLY A 114 16.22 -10.87 2.55
N PHE A 115 17.21 -10.46 3.34
CA PHE A 115 18.48 -11.16 3.50
C PHE A 115 18.72 -11.32 4.99
N THR A 116 19.05 -12.53 5.42
CA THR A 116 19.35 -12.83 6.82
C THR A 116 20.73 -13.43 6.91
N VAL A 117 21.55 -12.86 7.80
CA VAL A 117 22.87 -13.39 8.15
C VAL A 117 22.89 -13.76 9.63
N ARG A 118 23.32 -14.98 9.95
CA ARG A 118 23.54 -15.40 11.33
C ARG A 118 24.96 -15.03 11.75
N THR A 119 25.09 -14.20 12.78
CA THR A 119 26.36 -13.82 13.40
C THR A 119 26.50 -14.54 14.74
N TRP A 120 27.38 -15.56 14.78
CA TRP A 120 27.81 -16.41 15.92
C TRP A 120 26.73 -17.14 16.71
#